data_AF-A0A7J9BHM0-F1
#
_entry.id   AF-A0A7J9BHM0-F1
#
_cell.length_a   1.000
_cell.length_b   1.000
_cell.length_c   1.000
_cell.angle_alpha   90.00
_cell.angle_beta   90.00
_cell.angle_gamma   90.00
#
_symmetry.space_group_name_H-M   'P 1'
#
loop_
_entity.id
_entity.type
_entity.pdbx_description
1 polymer ?
#
loop_
_entity_poly.entity_id
_entity_poly.type
_entity_poly.pdbx_seq_one_letter_code
_entity_poly.pdbx_strand_id
1 'polypeptide(L)'
;DKKFFFTVGLGTKPCPKNQTCQGPTNTTKFAASMNNISFALPRTALLQSHFFSQYSKGVYTTDFPAFPLIPFNYTGTPPNNTLVNNGTKLVVIPFNTSVEVVLQDTSILGAESHPLHLHGYNFYVVGQGFGNFDPENDPPKFNLVDPVERNTVGVPSGGWVAIRFQADNPGVWLMHCHFDVHQS
;
A
#
# COMPACT_ATOMS: atom_id res chain seq x y z
N ASP A 1 -6.59 13.17 -13.91
CA ASP A 1 -5.48 12.35 -13.41
C ASP A 1 -5.48 12.29 -11.90
N LYS A 2 -5.02 11.18 -11.32
CA LYS A 2 -4.88 10.97 -9.87
C LYS A 2 -3.48 10.50 -9.55
N LYS A 3 -2.90 11.04 -8.48
CA LYS A 3 -1.58 10.67 -7.97
C LYS A 3 -1.70 10.16 -6.55
N PHE A 4 -0.96 9.10 -6.26
CA PHE A 4 -0.93 8.45 -4.96
C PHE A 4 0.52 8.21 -4.55
N PHE A 5 0.79 8.35 -3.25
CA PHE A 5 2.02 7.95 -2.61
C PHE A 5 1.68 7.01 -1.47
N PHE A 6 2.04 5.75 -1.61
CA PHE A 6 1.79 4.73 -0.60
C PHE A 6 3.12 4.29 0.01
N THR A 7 3.31 4.53 1.30
CA THR A 7 4.33 3.80 2.04
C THR A 7 3.89 2.35 2.16
N VAL A 8 4.84 1.44 2.01
CA VAL A 8 4.67 0.00 2.13
C VAL A 8 5.70 -0.48 3.13
N GLY A 9 5.30 -1.36 4.04
CA GLY A 9 6.25 -1.96 4.96
C GLY A 9 5.57 -2.65 6.13
N LEU A 10 6.42 -3.05 7.07
CA LEU A 10 6.01 -3.68 8.31
C LEU A 10 5.65 -2.63 9.38
N GLY A 11 5.09 -3.14 10.47
CA GLY A 11 4.74 -2.41 11.67
C GLY A 11 4.30 -3.40 12.75
N THR A 12 3.65 -2.88 13.78
CA THR A 12 3.19 -3.69 14.91
C THR A 12 1.71 -3.48 15.22
N LYS A 13 1.10 -4.51 15.79
CA LYS A 13 -0.23 -4.44 16.43
C LYS A 13 -0.14 -4.93 17.88
N PRO A 14 -0.95 -4.40 18.81
CA PRO A 14 -0.96 -4.88 20.18
C PRO A 14 -1.32 -6.37 20.28
N CYS A 15 -0.72 -7.08 21.24
CA CYS A 15 -1.18 -8.41 21.61
C CYS A 15 -2.60 -8.39 22.20
N PRO A 16 -3.36 -9.49 22.08
CA PRO A 16 -4.52 -9.72 22.91
C PRO A 16 -4.17 -9.58 24.40
N LYS A 17 -5.13 -9.12 25.20
CA LYS A 17 -4.93 -8.96 26.65
C LYS A 17 -4.50 -10.29 27.27
N ASN A 18 -3.56 -10.23 28.21
CA ASN A 18 -3.01 -11.38 28.96
C ASN A 18 -2.31 -12.44 28.09
N GLN A 19 -1.77 -12.05 26.93
CA GLN A 19 -0.95 -12.92 26.09
C GLN A 19 0.40 -12.25 25.78
N THR A 20 1.44 -13.07 25.69
CA THR A 20 2.72 -12.69 25.09
C THR A 20 2.70 -13.06 23.62
N CYS A 21 3.31 -12.24 22.77
CA CYS A 21 3.48 -12.56 21.35
C CYS A 21 4.92 -12.33 20.91
N GLN A 22 5.28 -12.93 19.78
CA GLN A 22 6.64 -12.96 19.26
C GLN A 22 7.04 -11.70 18.46
N GLY A 23 6.32 -10.58 18.63
CA GLY A 23 6.71 -9.33 17.97
C GLY A 23 7.84 -8.60 18.72
N PRO A 24 8.27 -7.43 18.20
CA PRO A 24 9.48 -6.74 18.65
C PRO A 24 9.55 -6.42 20.15
N THR A 25 8.42 -6.21 20.83
CA THR A 25 8.38 -5.81 22.25
C THR A 25 7.79 -6.87 23.19
N ASN A 26 7.66 -8.14 22.77
CA ASN A 26 6.95 -9.23 23.47
C ASN A 26 5.46 -8.97 23.80
N THR A 27 4.99 -7.73 23.65
CA THR A 27 3.62 -7.23 23.88
C THR A 27 2.93 -6.82 22.58
N THR A 28 3.62 -6.99 21.45
CA THR A 28 3.13 -6.70 20.10
C THR A 28 3.24 -7.92 19.20
N LYS A 29 2.47 -7.91 18.11
CA LYS A 29 2.60 -8.81 16.94
C LYS A 29 3.12 -8.01 15.75
N PHE A 30 3.79 -8.68 14.83
CA PHE A 30 4.07 -8.11 13.51
C PHE A 30 2.76 -7.84 12.76
N ALA A 31 2.78 -6.80 11.94
CA ALA A 31 1.72 -6.46 10.99
C ALA A 31 2.36 -5.82 9.76
N ALA A 32 1.68 -5.89 8.62
CA ALA A 32 2.02 -5.11 7.44
C ALA A 32 1.01 -3.97 7.25
N SER A 33 1.42 -2.89 6.58
CA SER A 33 0.54 -1.78 6.28
C SER A 33 0.88 -1.09 4.97
N MET A 34 -0.13 -0.42 4.39
CA MET A 34 0.08 0.63 3.40
C MET A 34 -0.40 1.96 3.98
N ASN A 35 0.40 3.02 3.90
CA ASN A 35 0.11 4.32 4.53
C ASN A 35 -0.32 4.21 6.00
N ASN A 36 0.35 3.34 6.78
CA ASN A 36 0.07 3.08 8.19
C ASN A 36 -1.34 2.49 8.47
N ILE A 37 -2.01 1.96 7.43
CA ILE A 37 -3.25 1.20 7.54
C ILE A 37 -2.97 -0.26 7.23
N SER A 38 -3.17 -1.11 8.23
CA SER A 38 -3.17 -2.56 8.06
C SER A 38 -4.57 -3.02 7.68
N PHE A 39 -4.68 -3.59 6.49
CA PHE A 39 -5.96 -3.93 5.89
C PHE A 39 -6.62 -5.09 6.65
N ALA A 40 -7.86 -4.88 7.10
CA ALA A 40 -8.67 -5.94 7.69
C ALA A 40 -9.63 -6.50 6.65
N LEU A 41 -9.51 -7.79 6.33
CA LEU A 41 -10.45 -8.47 5.45
C LEU A 41 -11.86 -8.51 6.09
N PRO A 42 -12.88 -7.93 5.44
CA PRO A 42 -14.25 -7.96 5.95
C PRO A 42 -14.86 -9.35 5.79
N ARG A 43 -15.91 -9.64 6.58
CA ARG A 43 -16.69 -10.89 6.45
C ARG A 43 -17.57 -10.92 5.20
N THR A 44 -18.00 -9.73 4.74
CA THR A 44 -18.80 -9.58 3.52
C THR A 44 -17.88 -9.11 2.40
N ALA A 45 -17.97 -9.73 1.22
CA ALA A 45 -17.15 -9.38 0.08
C ALA A 45 -17.35 -7.91 -0.31
N LEU A 46 -16.25 -7.19 -0.56
CA LEU A 46 -16.29 -5.76 -0.86
C LEU A 46 -17.12 -5.43 -2.11
N LEU A 47 -17.02 -6.25 -3.16
CA LEU A 47 -17.83 -6.10 -4.37
C LEU A 47 -19.33 -6.26 -4.08
N GLN A 48 -19.70 -7.24 -3.27
CA GLN A 48 -21.09 -7.44 -2.84
C GLN A 48 -21.59 -6.22 -2.04
N SER A 49 -20.80 -5.74 -1.08
CA SER A 49 -21.13 -4.55 -0.29
C SER A 49 -21.24 -3.29 -1.14
N HIS A 50 -20.42 -3.14 -2.18
CA HIS A 50 -20.50 -2.02 -3.12
C HIS A 50 -21.77 -2.08 -3.98
N PHE A 51 -22.07 -3.24 -4.55
CA PHE A 51 -23.21 -3.40 -5.47
C PHE A 51 -24.56 -3.29 -4.75
N PHE A 52 -24.67 -3.87 -3.56
CA PHE A 52 -25.88 -3.84 -2.76
C PHE A 52 -25.72 -2.81 -1.64
N SER A 53 -26.03 -1.55 -1.95
CA SER A 53 -25.80 -0.37 -1.08
C SER A 53 -26.25 -0.54 0.38
N GLN A 54 -27.29 -1.34 0.64
CA GLN A 54 -27.79 -1.71 1.97
C GLN A 54 -26.78 -2.48 2.85
N TYR A 55 -25.72 -3.06 2.27
CA TYR A 55 -24.66 -3.80 2.98
C TYR A 55 -23.30 -3.07 2.98
N SER A 56 -23.22 -1.84 2.49
CA SER A 56 -21.97 -1.07 2.51
C SER A 56 -21.67 -0.46 3.89
N LYS A 57 -22.72 -0.13 4.66
CA LYS A 57 -22.60 0.57 5.94
C LYS A 57 -21.87 -0.30 6.98
N GLY A 58 -20.67 0.14 7.35
CA GLY A 58 -19.84 -0.51 8.36
C GLY A 58 -18.94 -1.64 7.85
N VAL A 59 -18.95 -1.95 6.55
CA VAL A 59 -18.03 -2.95 5.96
C VAL A 59 -16.70 -2.33 5.58
N TYR A 60 -16.73 -1.14 4.98
CA TYR A 60 -15.54 -0.40 4.61
C TYR A 60 -15.78 1.11 4.64
N THR A 61 -14.70 1.89 4.60
CA THR A 61 -14.74 3.34 4.35
C THR A 61 -13.94 3.68 3.09
N THR A 62 -14.24 4.81 2.45
CA THR A 62 -13.63 5.23 1.17
C THR A 62 -12.58 6.33 1.36
N ASP A 63 -11.98 6.38 2.54
CA ASP A 63 -11.06 7.43 3.01
C ASP A 63 -9.62 6.90 3.16
N PHE A 64 -9.23 5.89 2.36
CA PHE A 64 -7.84 5.48 2.33
C PHE A 64 -6.96 6.67 1.89
N PRO A 65 -5.94 7.04 2.66
CA PRO A 65 -5.23 8.29 2.44
C PRO A 65 -4.36 8.19 1.18
N ALA A 66 -4.47 9.21 0.31
CA ALA A 66 -3.70 9.26 -0.93
C ALA A 66 -2.19 9.43 -0.72
N PHE A 67 -1.79 9.93 0.45
CA PHE A 67 -0.41 10.17 0.89
C PHE A 67 -0.27 9.76 2.36
N PRO A 68 0.93 9.43 2.86
CA PRO A 68 1.16 9.12 4.26
C PRO A 68 0.76 10.31 5.13
N LEU A 69 -0.08 10.10 6.15
CA LEU A 69 -0.57 11.17 7.02
C LEU A 69 0.53 11.79 7.88
N ILE A 70 1.58 11.02 8.16
CA ILE A 70 2.75 11.46 8.93
C ILE A 70 3.99 11.13 8.11
N PRO A 71 4.52 12.09 7.32
CA PRO A 71 5.76 11.90 6.59
C PRO A 71 6.96 11.80 7.53
N PHE A 72 7.94 10.99 7.15
CA PHE A 72 9.23 10.88 7.82
C PHE A 72 10.30 10.47 6.80
N ASN A 73 11.56 10.35 7.22
CA ASN A 73 12.60 9.78 6.38
C ASN A 73 12.38 8.26 6.25
N TYR A 74 11.63 7.84 5.21
CA TYR A 74 11.11 6.48 5.07
C TYR A 74 12.21 5.42 5.08
N THR A 75 13.34 5.68 4.43
CA THR A 75 14.47 4.75 4.34
C THR A 75 15.58 5.04 5.36
N GLY A 76 15.37 5.99 6.27
CA GLY A 76 16.33 6.39 7.30
C GLY A 76 16.07 5.72 8.65
N THR A 77 16.26 6.46 9.74
CA THR A 77 15.92 5.98 11.09
C THR A 77 14.39 5.91 11.23
N PRO A 78 13.81 4.73 11.52
CA PRO A 78 12.36 4.58 11.64
C PRO A 78 11.83 5.28 12.90
N PRO A 79 10.56 5.68 12.93
CA PRO A 79 9.92 6.22 14.13
C PRO A 79 9.90 5.17 15.26
N ASN A 80 10.03 5.63 16.52
CA ASN A 80 9.96 4.76 17.69
C ASN A 80 8.61 4.03 17.81
N ASN A 81 7.52 4.69 17.37
CA ASN A 81 6.20 4.08 17.34
C ASN A 81 5.99 3.38 16.00
N THR A 82 5.90 2.05 16.05
CA THR A 82 5.65 1.20 14.88
C THR A 82 4.21 0.70 14.81
N LEU A 83 3.32 1.17 15.70
CA LEU A 83 1.93 0.73 15.74
C LEU A 83 1.16 1.19 14.51
N VAL A 84 0.52 0.24 13.83
CA VAL A 84 -0.31 0.49 12.64
C VAL A 84 -1.79 0.51 12.99
N ASN A 85 -2.57 1.30 12.26
CA ASN A 85 -4.02 1.34 12.42
C ASN A 85 -4.66 0.17 11.67
N ASN A 86 -5.64 -0.48 12.27
CA ASN A 86 -6.40 -1.54 11.61
C ASN A 86 -7.64 -0.97 10.93
N GLY A 87 -7.92 -1.35 9.68
CA GLY A 87 -9.16 -0.93 9.03
C GLY A 87 -9.35 -1.46 7.61
N THR A 88 -10.61 -1.48 7.17
CA THR A 88 -10.99 -1.80 5.80
C THR A 88 -11.25 -0.49 5.05
N LYS A 89 -10.18 0.10 4.50
CA LYS A 89 -10.21 1.40 3.82
C LYS A 89 -9.92 1.22 2.34
N LEU A 90 -10.72 1.86 1.48
CA LEU A 90 -10.63 1.79 0.02
C LEU A 90 -10.34 3.17 -0.57
N VAL A 91 -9.76 3.17 -1.77
CA VAL A 91 -9.70 4.33 -2.66
C VAL A 91 -10.76 4.16 -3.74
N VAL A 92 -11.59 5.19 -3.96
CA VAL A 92 -12.55 5.22 -5.07
C VAL A 92 -11.97 6.04 -6.21
N ILE A 93 -11.85 5.44 -7.38
CA ILE A 93 -11.28 6.07 -8.58
C ILE A 93 -12.37 6.13 -9.66
N PRO A 94 -12.67 7.30 -10.24
CA PRO A 94 -13.61 7.39 -11.35
C PRO A 94 -13.13 6.60 -12.58
N PHE A 95 -14.08 6.01 -13.31
CA PHE A 95 -13.79 5.32 -14.56
C PHE A 95 -12.99 6.21 -15.52
N ASN A 96 -12.06 5.58 -16.24
CA ASN A 96 -11.18 6.20 -17.24
C ASN A 96 -10.18 7.24 -16.67
N THR A 97 -9.93 7.23 -15.36
CA THR A 97 -8.92 8.10 -14.75
C THR A 97 -7.51 7.58 -15.02
N SER A 98 -6.59 8.42 -15.50
CA SER A 98 -5.16 8.10 -15.50
C SER A 98 -4.59 8.20 -14.08
N VAL A 99 -3.94 7.14 -13.62
CA VAL A 99 -3.45 6.98 -12.24
C VAL A 99 -1.94 6.81 -12.24
N GLU A 100 -1.27 7.52 -11.33
CA GLU A 100 0.14 7.31 -10.95
C GLU A 100 0.20 6.91 -9.47
N VAL A 101 0.87 5.81 -9.17
CA VAL A 101 1.11 5.36 -7.79
C VAL A 101 2.60 5.24 -7.57
N VAL A 102 3.12 5.94 -6.57
CA VAL A 102 4.46 5.71 -6.03
C VAL A 102 4.33 4.82 -4.82
N LEU A 103 5.01 3.68 -4.84
CA LEU A 103 5.12 2.73 -3.74
C LEU A 103 6.50 2.93 -3.11
N GLN A 104 6.54 3.29 -1.82
CA GLN A 104 7.76 3.63 -1.08
C GLN A 104 7.97 2.60 0.04
N ASP A 105 9.05 1.83 -0.01
CA ASP A 105 9.45 0.98 1.12
C ASP A 105 9.90 1.83 2.31
N THR A 106 9.75 1.29 3.52
CA THR A 106 10.16 1.93 4.77
C THR A 106 11.14 1.06 5.55
N SER A 107 11.98 1.68 6.38
CA SER A 107 12.91 0.97 7.27
C SER A 107 12.25 0.43 8.55
N ILE A 108 10.93 0.57 8.71
CA ILE A 108 10.20 0.11 9.90
C ILE A 108 10.30 -1.41 10.00
N LEU A 109 10.95 -1.89 11.06
CA LEU A 109 11.24 -3.31 11.30
C LEU A 109 12.09 -3.99 10.20
N GLY A 110 12.86 -3.20 9.46
CA GLY A 110 13.75 -3.68 8.41
C GLY A 110 13.24 -3.32 7.02
N ALA A 111 14.14 -2.83 6.17
CA ALA A 111 13.85 -2.59 4.77
C ALA A 111 13.79 -3.92 4.01
N GLU A 112 12.79 -4.11 3.17
CA GLU A 112 12.54 -5.37 2.47
C GLU A 112 11.99 -5.12 1.06
N SER A 113 12.36 -5.97 0.11
CA SER A 113 11.74 -5.90 -1.21
C SER A 113 10.34 -6.48 -1.15
N HIS A 114 9.33 -5.70 -1.54
CA HIS A 114 7.93 -6.14 -1.50
C HIS A 114 7.35 -6.32 -2.91
N PRO A 115 6.97 -7.54 -3.34
CA PRO A 115 6.31 -7.76 -4.63
C PRO A 115 4.85 -7.28 -4.55
N LEU A 116 4.56 -6.08 -5.06
CA LEU A 116 3.21 -5.49 -5.05
C LEU A 116 2.46 -5.90 -6.32
N HIS A 117 1.30 -6.52 -6.11
CA HIS A 117 0.39 -6.98 -7.14
C HIS A 117 -0.91 -6.16 -7.12
N LEU A 118 -1.42 -5.80 -8.30
CA LEU A 118 -2.71 -5.14 -8.49
C LEU A 118 -3.63 -6.03 -9.32
N HIS A 119 -4.77 -6.40 -8.74
CA HIS A 119 -5.79 -7.18 -9.44
C HIS A 119 -6.44 -6.33 -10.54
N GLY A 120 -6.94 -6.98 -11.60
CA GLY A 120 -7.75 -6.34 -12.64
C GLY A 120 -6.99 -5.42 -13.60
N TYR A 121 -5.70 -5.18 -13.38
CA TYR A 121 -4.86 -4.29 -14.18
C TYR A 121 -3.46 -4.88 -14.39
N ASN A 122 -2.93 -4.68 -15.58
CA ASN A 122 -1.50 -4.44 -15.72
C ASN A 122 -1.24 -2.93 -15.58
N PHE A 123 0.01 -2.59 -15.29
CA PHE A 123 0.49 -1.22 -15.17
C PHE A 123 1.88 -1.08 -15.79
N TYR A 124 2.21 0.15 -16.18
CA TYR A 124 3.53 0.53 -16.66
C TYR A 124 4.42 0.90 -15.48
N VAL A 125 5.59 0.28 -15.35
CA VAL A 125 6.61 0.69 -14.39
C VAL A 125 7.44 1.81 -15.03
N VAL A 126 7.20 3.04 -14.61
CA VAL A 126 7.78 4.25 -15.24
C VAL A 126 9.06 4.71 -14.56
N GLY A 127 9.30 4.30 -13.31
CA GLY A 127 10.53 4.66 -12.60
C GLY A 127 10.70 3.82 -11.35
N GLN A 128 11.93 3.68 -10.89
CA GLN A 128 12.28 3.08 -9.61
C GLN A 128 13.60 3.66 -9.12
N GLY A 129 13.82 3.62 -7.82
CA GLY A 129 15.03 4.12 -7.21
C GLY A 129 15.23 3.59 -5.80
N PHE A 130 16.39 3.91 -5.21
CA PHE A 130 16.68 3.68 -3.81
C PHE A 130 16.55 4.99 -3.02
N GLY A 131 16.35 4.88 -1.72
CA GLY A 131 16.08 6.02 -0.84
C GLY A 131 14.62 6.46 -0.87
N ASN A 132 14.37 7.69 -0.43
CA ASN A 132 13.05 8.30 -0.51
C ASN A 132 12.82 8.85 -1.92
N PHE A 133 11.63 8.61 -2.47
CA PHE A 133 11.21 9.23 -3.72
C PHE A 133 11.21 10.76 -3.61
N ASP A 134 11.82 11.41 -4.58
CA ASP A 134 11.84 12.87 -4.71
C ASP A 134 10.84 13.30 -5.80
N PRO A 135 9.70 13.93 -5.42
CA PRO A 135 8.65 14.31 -6.37
C PRO A 135 9.09 15.41 -7.35
N GLU A 136 10.19 16.11 -7.11
CA GLU A 136 10.72 17.13 -8.01
C GLU A 136 11.77 16.54 -8.96
N ASN A 137 12.66 15.69 -8.44
CA ASN A 137 13.85 15.24 -9.17
C ASN A 137 13.74 13.86 -9.83
N ASP A 138 12.82 13.00 -9.40
CA ASP A 138 12.67 11.66 -9.97
C ASP A 138 11.71 11.57 -11.16
N PRO A 139 10.53 12.23 -11.19
CA PRO A 139 9.64 12.19 -12.35
C PRO A 139 10.27 12.61 -13.69
N PRO A 140 11.19 13.60 -13.75
CA PRO A 140 11.88 13.93 -15.01
C PRO A 140 12.72 12.78 -15.59
N LYS A 141 13.05 11.77 -14.78
CA LYS A 141 13.85 10.60 -15.17
C LYS A 141 12.99 9.39 -15.55
N PHE A 142 11.66 9.51 -15.49
CA PHE A 142 10.77 8.39 -15.80
C PHE A 142 10.93 7.93 -17.25
N ASN A 143 10.89 6.61 -17.45
CA ASN A 143 10.72 6.03 -18.78
C ASN A 143 9.27 6.20 -19.21
N LEU A 144 9.03 7.16 -20.11
CA LEU A 144 7.71 7.44 -20.69
C LEU A 144 7.62 7.03 -22.17
N VAL A 145 8.61 6.31 -22.69
CA VAL A 145 8.69 5.87 -24.09
C VAL A 145 8.31 4.40 -24.22
N ASP A 146 8.96 3.54 -23.45
CA ASP A 146 8.81 2.08 -23.51
C ASP A 146 8.85 1.40 -22.12
N PRO A 147 8.09 1.89 -21.12
CA PRO A 147 8.07 1.28 -19.79
C PRO A 147 7.53 -0.16 -19.85
N VAL A 148 8.09 -1.02 -18.99
CA VAL A 148 7.62 -2.41 -18.92
C VAL A 148 6.20 -2.48 -18.34
N GLU A 149 5.34 -3.24 -19.00
CA GLU A 149 3.98 -3.50 -18.55
C GLU A 149 3.93 -4.82 -17.75
N ARG A 150 3.46 -4.79 -16.50
CA ARG A 150 3.31 -5.97 -15.61
C ARG A 150 2.13 -5.79 -14.65
N ASN A 151 1.69 -6.86 -14.01
CA ASN A 151 0.70 -6.81 -12.90
C ASN A 151 1.33 -6.87 -11.50
N THR A 152 2.64 -7.17 -11.43
CA THR A 152 3.38 -7.33 -10.18
C THR A 152 4.77 -6.71 -10.34
N VAL A 153 5.19 -5.92 -9.35
CA VAL A 153 6.51 -5.27 -9.33
C VAL A 153 7.10 -5.30 -7.92
N GLY A 154 8.39 -5.58 -7.81
CA GLY A 154 9.11 -5.45 -6.55
C GLY A 154 9.34 -3.97 -6.23
N VAL A 155 8.81 -3.50 -5.11
CA VAL A 155 9.28 -2.27 -4.48
C VAL A 155 10.69 -2.56 -3.97
N PRO A 156 11.74 -1.82 -4.39
CA PRO A 156 13.10 -2.09 -3.94
C PRO A 156 13.24 -1.96 -2.41
N SER A 157 14.05 -2.84 -1.79
CA SER A 157 14.40 -2.71 -0.38
C SER A 157 15.06 -1.35 -0.12
N GLY A 158 14.47 -0.56 0.77
CA GLY A 158 14.90 0.80 1.08
C GLY A 158 14.78 1.72 -0.12
N GLY A 159 13.75 1.55 -0.95
CA GLY A 159 13.57 2.31 -2.18
C GLY A 159 12.11 2.53 -2.56
N TRP A 160 11.90 2.88 -3.83
CA TRP A 160 10.58 3.22 -4.35
C TRP A 160 10.41 2.74 -5.80
N VAL A 161 9.15 2.59 -6.20
CA VAL A 161 8.75 2.33 -7.59
C VAL A 161 7.52 3.16 -7.95
N ALA A 162 7.52 3.74 -9.14
CA ALA A 162 6.40 4.49 -9.69
C ALA A 162 5.75 3.68 -10.82
N ILE A 163 4.43 3.48 -10.71
CA ILE A 163 3.61 2.79 -11.69
C ILE A 163 2.51 3.69 -12.23
N ARG A 164 2.10 3.47 -13.49
CA ARG A 164 0.97 4.17 -14.11
C ARG A 164 0.01 3.18 -14.77
N PHE A 165 -1.28 3.45 -14.65
CA PHE A 165 -2.34 2.70 -15.33
C PHE A 165 -3.57 3.58 -15.59
N GLN A 166 -4.43 3.15 -16.50
CA GLN A 166 -5.75 3.74 -16.72
C GLN A 166 -6.75 2.96 -15.88
N ALA A 167 -7.58 3.63 -15.06
CA ALA A 167 -8.64 2.98 -14.29
C ALA A 167 -9.89 2.73 -15.16
N ASP A 168 -9.76 1.85 -16.15
CA ASP A 168 -10.76 1.53 -17.17
C ASP A 168 -11.47 0.17 -16.98
N ASN A 169 -11.26 -0.48 -15.83
CA ASN A 169 -11.92 -1.73 -15.47
C ASN A 169 -12.83 -1.53 -14.24
N PRO A 170 -14.16 -1.34 -14.43
CA PRO A 170 -15.09 -1.12 -13.32
C PRO A 170 -15.16 -2.33 -12.38
N GLY A 171 -14.90 -2.14 -11.09
CA GLY A 171 -14.95 -3.22 -10.12
C GLY A 171 -14.35 -2.85 -8.76
N VAL A 172 -14.09 -3.86 -7.95
CA VAL A 172 -13.34 -3.74 -6.70
C VAL A 172 -12.07 -4.58 -6.82
N TRP A 173 -10.93 -3.92 -6.82
CA TRP A 173 -9.64 -4.54 -7.13
C TRP A 173 -8.69 -4.44 -5.93
N LEU A 174 -8.10 -5.57 -5.55
CA LEU A 174 -7.17 -5.63 -4.45
C LEU A 174 -5.76 -5.28 -4.95
N MET A 175 -5.09 -4.39 -4.23
CA MET A 175 -3.64 -4.20 -4.31
C MET A 175 -3.02 -4.77 -3.04
N HIS A 176 -2.05 -5.67 -3.16
CA HIS A 176 -1.43 -6.31 -2.01
C HIS A 176 0.01 -6.76 -2.29
N CYS A 177 0.79 -6.91 -1.22
CA CYS A 177 2.07 -7.60 -1.29
C CYS A 177 1.81 -9.09 -1.53
N HIS A 178 2.60 -9.72 -2.40
CA HIS A 178 2.45 -11.12 -2.79
C HIS A 178 3.21 -12.09 -1.87
N PHE A 179 3.75 -11.60 -0.75
CA PHE A 179 4.13 -12.45 0.37
C PHE A 179 2.91 -12.68 1.27
N ASP A 180 2.46 -13.93 1.38
CA ASP A 180 1.24 -14.28 2.12
C ASP A 180 1.30 -13.85 3.59
N VAL A 181 2.49 -13.89 4.21
CA VAL A 181 2.72 -13.41 5.58
C VAL A 181 2.49 -11.90 5.76
N HIS A 182 2.46 -11.12 4.67
CA HIS A 182 2.14 -9.69 4.68
C HIS A 182 0.68 -9.40 4.33
N GLN A 183 -0.08 -10.41 3.89
CA GLN A 183 -1.51 -10.29 3.58
C GLN A 183 -2.40 -10.59 4.80
N SER A 184 -1.84 -11.13 5.88
CA SER A 184 -2.54 -11.62 7.08
C SER A 184 -2.76 -10.58 8.18
#